data_AF-A0A2A3D730-F1
#
_entry.id   AF-A0A2A3D730-F1
#
_cell.length_a   1.000
_cell.length_b   1.000
_cell.length_c   1.000
_cell.angle_alpha   90.00
_cell.angle_beta   90.00
_cell.angle_gamma   90.00
#
_symmetry.space_group_name_H-M   'P 1'
#
loop_
_entity.id
_entity.type
_entity.pdbx_description
1 polymer ?
#
loop_
_entity_poly.entity_id
_entity_poly.type
_entity_poly.pdbx_seq_one_letter_code
_entity_poly.pdbx_strand_id
1 'polypeptide(L)'
;MLDTNVERGHFRGHGATYFPVKELGNFLASLQAYPLQRTELTLKSPGVIAISVFPADGVGHLFVQIEVADDVEARDLTRVRLRTDYSRLSGFANQLSLMAKGEITEIFLEEDKTLAG
;
A
#
# COMPACT_ATOMS: atom_id res chain seq x y z
N MET A 1 9.85 21.66 3.46
CA MET A 1 8.47 22.15 3.73
C MET A 1 7.70 22.07 2.42
N LEU A 2 6.42 21.66 2.51
CA LEU A 2 5.48 21.21 1.45
C LEU A 2 5.78 19.80 0.90
N ASP A 3 4.85 18.86 0.84
CA ASP A 3 3.45 18.80 1.29
C ASP A 3 3.15 17.33 1.52
N THR A 4 3.34 16.85 2.74
CA THR A 4 2.64 15.65 3.16
C THR A 4 1.22 16.10 3.47
N ASN A 5 0.38 16.16 2.43
CA ASN A 5 -1.07 16.16 2.60
C ASN A 5 -1.44 14.73 3.08
N VAL A 6 -0.94 14.37 4.25
CA VAL A 6 -1.51 13.32 5.07
C VAL A 6 -2.66 14.03 5.73
N GLU A 7 -3.88 13.73 5.29
CA GLU A 7 -4.99 13.80 6.24
C GLU A 7 -4.61 12.84 7.36
N ARG A 8 -3.90 13.35 8.38
CA ARG A 8 -3.45 12.59 9.55
C ARG A 8 -4.67 12.27 10.38
N GLY A 9 -5.48 11.33 9.90
CA GLY A 9 -6.28 10.50 10.77
C GLY A 9 -5.36 9.45 11.37
N HIS A 10 -5.43 9.26 12.69
CA HIS A 10 -5.13 7.95 13.26
C HIS A 10 -6.13 6.97 12.65
N PHE A 11 -5.81 6.43 11.48
CA PHE A 11 -6.69 5.50 10.80
C PHE A 11 -6.63 4.17 11.53
N ARG A 12 -7.68 3.91 12.31
CA ARG A 12 -7.94 2.62 12.94
C ARG A 12 -9.29 2.15 12.42
N GLY A 13 -9.27 1.53 11.25
CA GLY A 13 -10.43 0.86 10.68
C GLY A 13 -10.40 -0.63 11.01
N HIS A 14 -11.53 -1.19 11.41
CA HIS A 14 -11.72 -2.64 11.44
C HIS A 14 -12.73 -3.00 10.35
N GLY A 15 -12.27 -3.73 9.35
CA GLY A 15 -13.08 -4.18 8.22
C GLY A 15 -12.45 -5.42 7.61
N ALA A 16 -13.29 -6.32 7.11
CA ALA A 16 -12.85 -7.44 6.32
C ALA A 16 -13.10 -7.13 4.85
N THR A 17 -12.05 -7.17 4.04
CA THR A 17 -12.17 -7.08 2.59
C THR A 17 -11.60 -8.33 1.94
N TYR A 18 -12.11 -8.68 0.76
CA TYR A 18 -11.65 -9.84 0.00
C TYR A 18 -10.95 -9.38 -1.28
N PHE A 19 -9.77 -9.93 -1.54
CA PHE A 19 -9.06 -9.76 -2.80
C PHE A 19 -9.11 -11.08 -3.59
N PRO A 20 -9.31 -11.05 -4.92
CA PRO A 20 -9.16 -12.24 -5.73
C PRO A 20 -7.75 -12.82 -5.58
N VAL A 21 -7.63 -14.12 -5.26
CA VAL A 21 -6.35 -14.79 -4.98
C VAL A 21 -5.32 -14.58 -6.09
N LYS A 22 -5.77 -14.63 -7.36
CA LYS A 22 -4.90 -14.41 -8.53
C LYS A 22 -4.37 -12.98 -8.59
N GLU A 23 -5.21 -11.99 -8.30
CA GLU A 23 -4.83 -10.57 -8.33
C GLU A 23 -3.86 -10.25 -7.19
N LEU A 24 -4.15 -10.78 -5.99
CA LEU A 24 -3.26 -10.66 -4.84
C LEU A 24 -1.89 -11.31 -5.10
N GLY A 25 -1.87 -12.51 -5.67
CA GLY A 25 -0.63 -13.21 -6.03
C GLY A 25 0.20 -12.44 -7.07
N ASN A 26 -0.44 -11.92 -8.12
CA ASN A 26 0.23 -11.11 -9.14
C ASN A 26 0.78 -9.81 -8.55
N PHE A 27 0.01 -9.17 -7.66
CA PHE A 27 0.43 -7.95 -7.00
C PHE A 27 1.66 -8.20 -6.11
N LEU A 28 1.61 -9.23 -5.25
CA LEU A 28 2.73 -9.64 -4.40
C LEU A 28 4.01 -9.93 -5.20
N ALA A 29 3.90 -10.66 -6.29
CA ALA A 29 5.03 -10.93 -7.19
C ALA A 29 5.59 -9.64 -7.80
N SER A 30 4.72 -8.68 -8.13
CA SER A 30 5.11 -7.40 -8.73
C SER A 30 5.77 -6.45 -7.74
N LEU A 31 5.36 -6.47 -6.46
CA LEU A 31 6.00 -5.68 -5.39
C LEU A 31 7.46 -6.09 -5.14
N GLN A 32 7.81 -7.34 -5.48
CA GLN A 32 9.16 -7.89 -5.29
C GLN A 32 10.08 -7.67 -6.51
N ALA A 33 9.57 -7.11 -7.61
CA ALA A 33 10.38 -6.83 -8.79
C ALA A 33 11.28 -5.60 -8.58
N TYR A 34 12.55 -5.72 -8.95
CA TYR A 34 13.50 -4.59 -8.97
C TYR A 34 14.12 -4.39 -10.36
N PRO A 35 14.05 -3.17 -10.93
CA PRO A 35 13.22 -2.05 -10.49
C PRO A 35 11.72 -2.37 -10.70
N LEU A 36 10.86 -1.75 -9.90
CA LEU A 36 9.43 -1.68 -10.21
C LEU A 36 9.27 -1.11 -11.62
N GLN A 37 8.47 -1.78 -12.44
CA GLN A 37 8.14 -1.25 -13.76
C GLN A 37 7.47 0.12 -13.58
N ARG A 38 7.71 1.07 -14.49
CA ARG A 38 7.22 2.45 -14.39
C ARG A 38 5.69 2.60 -14.37
N THR A 39 4.95 1.50 -14.38
CA THR A 39 3.50 1.42 -14.28
C THR A 39 3.06 1.37 -12.84
N GLU A 40 2.00 2.11 -12.51
CA GLU A 40 1.31 1.98 -11.23
C GLU A 40 0.82 0.54 -11.03
N LEU A 41 1.26 -0.08 -9.93
CA LEU A 41 0.74 -1.37 -9.50
C LEU A 41 -0.45 -1.14 -8.58
N THR A 42 -1.63 -1.59 -8.95
CA THR A 42 -2.82 -1.43 -8.10
C THR A 42 -3.44 -2.78 -7.76
N LEU A 43 -3.68 -3.00 -6.46
CA LEU A 43 -4.53 -4.06 -5.95
C LEU A 43 -5.83 -3.44 -5.47
N LYS A 44 -6.97 -3.88 -6.01
CA LYS A 44 -8.30 -3.39 -5.63
C LYS A 44 -9.14 -4.51 -5.04
N SER A 45 -9.83 -4.24 -3.95
CA SER A 45 -10.95 -5.07 -3.55
C SER A 45 -12.23 -4.52 -4.17
N PRO A 46 -13.27 -5.37 -4.36
CA PRO A 46 -14.60 -4.87 -4.66
C PRO A 46 -15.10 -3.95 -3.53
N GLY A 47 -14.92 -2.65 -3.74
CA GLY A 47 -15.61 -1.57 -3.04
C GLY A 47 -15.10 -1.09 -1.69
N VAL A 48 -13.87 -1.40 -1.29
CA VAL A 48 -13.42 -0.93 0.02
C VAL A 48 -11.97 -0.47 0.03
N ILE A 49 -11.03 -1.15 -0.63
CA ILE A 49 -9.60 -0.82 -0.52
C ILE A 49 -8.92 -0.88 -1.90
N ALA A 50 -8.18 0.18 -2.24
CA ALA A 50 -7.21 0.18 -3.33
C ALA A 50 -5.81 0.50 -2.82
N ILE A 51 -4.82 -0.35 -3.15
CA ILE A 51 -3.42 -0.14 -2.81
C ILE A 51 -2.65 0.07 -4.11
N SER A 52 -2.08 1.25 -4.30
CA SER A 52 -1.26 1.61 -5.44
C SER A 52 0.20 1.81 -5.05
N VAL A 53 1.14 1.28 -5.82
CA VAL A 53 2.59 1.46 -5.64
C VAL A 53 3.23 1.97 -6.92
N PHE A 54 4.04 3.02 -6.81
CA PHE A 54 4.72 3.62 -7.96
C PHE A 54 6.06 4.27 -7.58
N PRO A 55 7.03 4.36 -8.51
CA PRO A 55 8.32 5.00 -8.26
C PRO A 55 8.15 6.47 -7.86
N ALA A 56 8.86 6.91 -6.81
CA ALA A 56 8.89 8.30 -6.38
C ALA A 56 10.01 9.08 -7.09
N ASP A 57 11.18 8.47 -7.23
CA ASP A 57 12.37 9.08 -7.82
C ASP A 57 13.34 8.02 -8.38
N GLY A 58 14.45 8.49 -8.96
CA GLY A 58 15.47 7.64 -9.57
C GLY A 58 16.46 7.00 -8.60
N VAL A 59 16.35 7.25 -7.28
CA VAL A 59 17.28 6.74 -6.27
C VAL A 59 16.69 5.62 -5.41
N GLY A 60 15.50 5.14 -5.77
CA GLY A 60 14.92 3.92 -5.22
C GLY A 60 13.80 4.15 -4.20
N HIS A 61 13.32 5.38 -4.05
CA HIS A 61 12.14 5.65 -3.24
C HIS A 61 10.85 5.32 -4.01
N LEU A 62 9.84 4.92 -3.26
CA LEU A 62 8.55 4.50 -3.76
C LEU A 62 7.45 5.25 -3.04
N PHE A 63 6.35 5.53 -3.72
CA PHE A 63 5.11 5.92 -3.08
C PHE A 63 4.20 4.72 -2.97
N VAL A 64 3.58 4.58 -1.80
CA VAL A 64 2.42 3.71 -1.60
C VAL A 64 1.24 4.58 -1.27
N GLN A 65 0.15 4.37 -2.00
CA GLN A 65 -1.13 5.02 -1.79
C GLN A 65 -2.16 3.96 -1.42
N ILE A 66 -2.90 4.20 -0.34
CA ILE A 66 -4.00 3.36 0.10
C ILE A 66 -5.25 4.23 0.08
N GLU A 67 -6.24 3.83 -0.70
CA GLU A 67 -7.56 4.46 -0.74
C GLU A 67 -8.54 3.51 -0.07
N VAL A 68 -9.28 4.03 0.91
CA VAL A 68 -10.32 3.30 1.62
C VAL A 68 -11.66 3.99 1.40
N ALA A 69 -12.64 3.23 0.94
CA ALA A 69 -14.02 3.66 0.76
C ALA A 69 -14.93 2.86 1.69
N ASP A 70 -16.02 3.48 2.17
CA ASP A 70 -16.98 2.81 3.05
C ASP A 70 -17.89 1.83 2.28
N ASP A 71 -18.08 2.04 0.97
CA ASP A 71 -18.87 1.19 0.08
C ASP A 71 -18.38 1.30 -1.38
N VAL A 72 -18.76 0.32 -2.22
CA VAL A 72 -18.45 0.24 -3.66
C VAL A 72 -18.91 1.49 -4.41
N GLU A 73 -20.01 2.10 -3.97
CA GLU A 73 -20.58 3.31 -4.58
C GLU A 73 -20.22 4.60 -3.83
N ALA A 74 -19.41 4.51 -2.78
CA ALA A 74 -19.04 5.69 -1.99
C ALA A 74 -18.25 6.68 -2.85
N ARG A 75 -18.69 7.95 -2.82
CA ARG A 75 -17.98 9.07 -3.45
C ARG A 75 -16.84 9.58 -2.57
N ASP A 76 -16.98 9.38 -1.26
CA ASP A 76 -16.00 9.81 -0.28
C ASP A 76 -15.01 8.66 -0.03
N LEU A 77 -13.74 8.96 -0.25
CA LEU A 77 -12.63 8.02 -0.07
C LEU A 77 -11.59 8.65 0.84
N THR A 78 -11.14 7.88 1.83
CA THR A 78 -9.98 8.23 2.65
C THR A 78 -8.73 7.84 1.88
N ARG A 79 -7.86 8.80 1.57
CA ARG A 79 -6.58 8.54 0.89
C ARG A 79 -5.42 8.73 1.85
N VAL A 80 -4.64 7.68 2.03
CA VAL A 80 -3.36 7.70 2.73
C VAL A 80 -2.25 7.53 1.71
N ARG A 81 -1.26 8.43 1.73
CA ARG A 81 -0.07 8.32 0.89
C ARG A 81 1.19 8.44 1.74
N LEU A 82 2.13 7.51 1.53
CA LEU A 82 3.41 7.47 2.22
C LEU A 82 4.56 7.21 1.24
N ARG A 83 5.75 7.69 1.61
CA ARG A 83 6.99 7.41 0.90
C ARG A 83 7.75 6.30 1.61
N THR A 84 8.25 5.33 0.87
CA THR A 84 8.98 4.17 1.39
C THR A 84 10.14 3.79 0.46
N ASP A 85 10.80 2.66 0.73
CA ASP A 85 11.83 2.07 -0.12
C ASP A 85 11.54 0.59 -0.42
N TYR A 86 12.39 -0.05 -1.22
CA TYR A 86 12.25 -1.46 -1.57
C TYR A 86 12.39 -2.43 -0.39
N SER A 87 13.20 -2.11 0.62
CA SER A 87 13.39 -2.98 1.78
C SER A 87 12.13 -3.04 2.63
N ARG A 88 11.55 -1.88 2.92
CA ARG A 88 10.29 -1.73 3.67
C ARG A 88 9.10 -2.23 2.86
N LEU A 89 9.08 -1.99 1.55
CA LEU A 89 8.05 -2.56 0.66
C LEU A 89 8.12 -4.09 0.63
N SER A 90 9.32 -4.68 0.63
CA SER A 90 9.49 -6.14 0.71
C SER A 90 8.97 -6.69 2.03
N GLY A 91 9.25 -6.01 3.15
CA GLY A 91 8.68 -6.33 4.47
C GLY A 91 7.15 -6.30 4.45
N PHE A 92 6.56 -5.25 3.89
CA PHE A 92 5.12 -5.12 3.70
C PHE A 92 4.55 -6.25 2.83
N ALA A 93 5.17 -6.58 1.70
CA ALA A 93 4.73 -7.67 0.82
C ALA A 93 4.77 -9.03 1.53
N ASN A 94 5.78 -9.28 2.36
CA ASN A 94 5.86 -10.50 3.16
C ASN A 94 4.72 -10.57 4.19
N GLN A 95 4.44 -9.48 4.90
CA GLN A 95 3.32 -9.41 5.84
C GLN A 95 1.97 -9.58 5.13
N LEU A 96 1.77 -8.95 3.97
CA LEU A 96 0.56 -9.11 3.18
C LEU A 96 0.37 -10.57 2.73
N SER A 97 1.45 -11.28 2.39
CA SER A 97 1.42 -12.72 2.08
C SER A 97 1.04 -13.58 3.28
N LEU A 98 1.54 -13.27 4.48
CA LEU A 98 1.16 -13.95 5.73
C LEU A 98 -0.31 -13.69 6.08
N MET A 99 -0.79 -12.46 5.90
CA MET A 99 -2.19 -12.10 6.12
C MET A 99 -3.10 -12.85 5.14
N ALA A 100 -2.70 -12.97 3.87
CA ALA A 100 -3.43 -13.72 2.86
C ALA A 100 -3.60 -15.21 3.21
N LYS A 101 -2.67 -15.77 3.97
CA LYS A 101 -2.71 -17.15 4.48
C LYS A 101 -3.46 -17.29 5.81
N GLY A 102 -3.92 -16.19 6.40
CA GLY A 102 -4.55 -16.15 7.71
C GLY A 102 -3.58 -16.34 8.88
N GLU A 103 -2.27 -16.17 8.66
CA GLU A 103 -1.23 -16.34 9.69
C GLU A 103 -1.12 -15.10 10.60
N ILE A 104 -1.44 -13.92 10.08
CA ILE A 104 -1.50 -12.66 10.81
C ILE A 104 -2.76 -11.88 10.44
N THR A 105 -3.19 -10.98 11.32
CA THR A 105 -4.40 -10.15 11.13
C THR A 105 -4.10 -8.67 10.92
N GLU A 106 -2.83 -8.26 11.11
CA GLU A 106 -2.37 -6.88 10.99
C GLU A 106 -1.07 -6.84 10.17
N ILE A 107 -0.93 -5.81 9.33
CA ILE A 107 0.26 -5.56 8.52
C ILE A 107 0.69 -4.10 8.70
N PHE A 108 1.99 -3.86 8.54
CA PHE A 108 2.60 -2.56 8.77
C PHE A 108 3.35 -2.12 7.52
N LEU A 109 3.16 -0.85 7.16
CA LEU A 109 3.89 -0.21 6.08
C LEU A 109 4.71 0.92 6.65
N GLU A 110 6.03 0.75 6.62
CA GLU A 110 6.96 1.71 7.18
C GLU A 110 7.28 2.84 6.20
N GLU A 111 7.18 4.07 6.69
CA GLU A 111 7.68 5.25 6.00
C GLU A 111 9.21 5.26 5.99
N ASP A 112 9.79 5.75 4.90
CA ASP A 112 11.21 6.01 4.86
C ASP A 112 11.60 7.14 5.81
N LYS A 113 12.14 6.75 6.97
CA LYS A 113 12.77 7.67 7.90
C LYS A 113 14.08 8.15 7.30
N THR A 114 14.02 9.14 6.42
CA THR A 114 15.19 9.98 6.20
C THR A 114 15.44 10.69 7.54
N LEU A 115 16.52 10.30 8.22
CA LEU A 115 17.05 11.06 9.35
C LEU A 115 17.19 12.50 8.85
N ALA A 116 16.38 13.40 9.39
CA ALA A 116 16.56 14.82 9.19
C ALA A 116 17.96 15.16 9.72
N GLY A 117 18.90 15.35 8.80
CA GLY A 117 20.17 16.02 9.04
C GLY A 117 19.96 17.52 9.10
#